data_AF-A0A4W5RPK6-F1
#
_entry.id   AF-A0A4W5RPK6-F1
#
_cell.length_a   1.000
_cell.length_b   1.000
_cell.length_c   1.000
_cell.angle_alpha   90.00
_cell.angle_beta   90.00
_cell.angle_gamma   90.00
#
_symmetry.space_group_name_H-M   'P 1'
#
loop_
_entity.id
_entity.type
_entity.pdbx_description
1 polymer ?
#
loop_
_entity_poly.entity_id
_entity_poly.type
_entity_poly.pdbx_seq_one_letter_code
_entity_poly.pdbx_strand_id
1 'polypeptide(L)'
;MAVSVFPGVRLLSIGDANGEIQRHSEQQPLRLEVKATQDAALINLSNAEETCVFKCSVSRDTECSRVGKQSFIITLGCNSVLLQFTSPAEFSSFYNLLKNCRGHSGEQSVFSDRTEESSAVQYFQFYGYLSQQQNMMQDYVRTGTYQRAILQNHTDFKDKVVLDVGCGSGILSFFAAQAGARKVYAVEASTMAQHAEVLVNTNCLGDRVVVIPGKVEEVTLPEQVDIIISEPMGYMLFNERMLESYLHAKKFLKPSGKMFPTIGDVHLAPFTDEQLYMEQFTKANFWYQPSFHGVDLSALRGAAVDEYFRQPIVVRRILNCMIEIPFKFHMMHSGLVHGLAFWFDVAFMGSMVTVWLSTAPTEPLTHWYQVRCLLQSPLFTKAGDTLSGTALLIANKSSSSSSNQQQQNYPVTNQFTMGGPAISMASPMAIPSNTLHYGS
;
A
#
# COMPACT_ATOMS: atom_id res chain seq x y z
N MET A 1 11.88 14.23 -34.03
CA MET A 1 12.38 13.48 -32.86
C MET A 1 13.29 14.40 -32.08
N ALA A 2 13.03 14.61 -30.79
CA ALA A 2 13.96 15.34 -29.93
C ALA A 2 15.20 14.46 -29.66
N VAL A 3 16.37 15.11 -29.55
CA VAL A 3 17.60 14.46 -29.09
C VAL A 3 17.95 15.12 -27.76
N SER A 4 18.09 14.33 -26.71
CA SER A 4 18.52 14.79 -25.39
C SER A 4 20.00 14.48 -25.20
N VAL A 5 20.75 15.44 -24.68
CA VAL A 5 22.21 15.34 -24.51
C VAL A 5 22.57 15.46 -23.03
N PHE A 6 23.39 14.55 -22.54
CA PHE A 6 23.90 14.50 -21.18
C PHE A 6 25.44 14.55 -21.23
N PRO A 7 26.06 15.67 -20.84
CA PRO A 7 27.51 15.79 -20.80
C PRO A 7 28.09 15.04 -19.59
N GLY A 8 29.35 14.61 -19.68
CA GLY A 8 30.09 14.10 -18.53
C GLY A 8 29.72 12.71 -18.03
N VAL A 9 28.90 11.96 -18.78
CA VAL A 9 28.52 10.59 -18.43
C VAL A 9 29.76 9.69 -18.51
N ARG A 10 29.98 8.87 -17.49
CA ARG A 10 31.06 7.86 -17.49
C ARG A 10 30.51 6.50 -17.84
N LEU A 11 31.25 5.75 -18.64
CA LEU A 11 30.94 4.38 -19.03
C LEU A 11 31.87 3.43 -18.27
N LEU A 12 31.29 2.47 -17.55
CA LEU A 12 32.02 1.40 -16.86
C LEU A 12 31.58 0.07 -17.47
N SER A 13 32.51 -0.70 -18.02
CA SER A 13 32.19 -2.02 -18.57
C SER A 13 32.35 -3.11 -17.51
N ILE A 14 31.39 -4.01 -17.47
CA ILE A 14 31.26 -5.13 -16.52
C ILE A 14 31.04 -6.39 -17.36
N GLY A 15 32.12 -7.13 -17.61
CA GLY A 15 32.09 -8.40 -18.34
C GLY A 15 32.07 -9.60 -17.40
N ASP A 16 31.41 -10.68 -17.83
CA ASP A 16 31.65 -12.02 -17.29
C ASP A 16 32.63 -12.76 -18.21
N ALA A 17 33.77 -13.18 -17.65
CA ALA A 17 34.62 -14.18 -18.26
C ALA A 17 34.88 -15.30 -17.23
N ASN A 18 34.36 -16.50 -17.52
CA ASN A 18 34.49 -17.71 -16.69
C ASN A 18 33.86 -17.62 -15.29
N GLY A 19 32.81 -16.80 -15.10
CA GLY A 19 32.11 -16.62 -13.83
C GLY A 19 32.72 -15.54 -12.93
N GLU A 20 33.76 -14.83 -13.38
CA GLU A 20 34.32 -13.68 -12.68
C GLU A 20 33.92 -12.34 -13.31
N ILE A 21 33.49 -11.41 -12.46
CA ILE A 21 33.08 -10.06 -12.85
C ILE A 21 34.32 -9.18 -13.06
N GLN A 22 34.70 -8.96 -14.32
CA GLN A 22 35.79 -8.05 -14.67
C GLN A 22 35.26 -6.62 -14.84
N ARG A 23 35.83 -5.68 -14.07
CA ARG A 23 35.54 -4.24 -14.16
C ARG A 23 36.60 -3.56 -15.01
N HIS A 24 36.25 -3.19 -16.24
CA HIS A 24 37.15 -2.40 -17.08
C HIS A 24 36.89 -0.91 -16.84
N SER A 25 37.94 -0.19 -16.41
CA SER A 25 37.87 1.21 -16.03
C SER A 25 38.39 2.13 -17.14
N GLU A 26 37.48 2.85 -17.81
CA GLU A 26 37.83 4.04 -18.60
C GLU A 26 37.27 5.29 -17.91
N GLN A 27 38.16 6.22 -17.58
CA GLN A 27 37.86 7.38 -16.73
C GLN A 27 37.79 8.69 -17.53
N GLN A 28 37.09 8.71 -18.66
CA GLN A 28 36.85 9.95 -19.41
C GLN A 28 35.36 10.34 -19.41
N PRO A 29 35.04 11.64 -19.26
CA PRO A 29 33.68 12.15 -19.44
C PRO A 29 33.26 12.03 -20.91
N LEU A 30 32.19 11.30 -21.17
CA LEU A 30 31.61 11.13 -22.51
C LEU A 30 30.37 12.02 -22.67
N ARG A 31 30.04 12.34 -23.92
CA ARG A 31 28.78 12.96 -24.32
C ARG A 31 27.79 11.86 -24.65
N LEU A 32 26.74 11.73 -23.83
CA LEU A 32 25.64 10.81 -24.08
C LEU A 32 24.54 11.53 -24.85
N GLU A 33 24.16 11.00 -26.00
CA GLU A 33 23.00 11.40 -26.77
C GLU A 33 21.93 10.31 -26.73
N VAL A 34 20.69 10.71 -26.43
CA VAL A 34 19.52 9.84 -26.40
C VAL A 34 18.51 10.32 -27.43
N LYS A 35 18.21 9.45 -28.39
CA LYS A 35 17.17 9.68 -29.41
C LYS A 35 16.02 8.70 -29.15
N ALA A 36 14.99 9.22 -28.48
CA ALA A 36 13.79 8.48 -28.11
C ALA A 36 12.81 8.33 -29.30
N THR A 37 12.22 7.14 -29.43
CA THR A 37 11.01 6.85 -30.22
C THR A 37 9.94 6.24 -29.30
N GLN A 38 8.79 5.80 -29.82
CA GLN A 38 7.76 5.15 -28.98
C GLN A 38 8.23 3.80 -28.42
N ASP A 39 8.95 3.01 -29.23
CA ASP A 39 9.27 1.61 -28.90
C ASP A 39 10.72 1.38 -28.42
N ALA A 40 11.60 2.37 -28.61
CA ALA A 40 13.01 2.27 -28.27
C ALA A 40 13.70 3.62 -28.06
N ALA A 41 14.72 3.64 -27.19
CA ALA A 41 15.66 4.74 -27.07
C ALA A 41 17.02 4.33 -27.68
N LEU A 42 17.47 5.07 -28.70
CA LEU A 42 18.82 4.93 -29.22
C LEU A 42 19.78 5.73 -28.33
N ILE A 43 20.71 5.02 -27.70
CA ILE A 43 21.77 5.55 -26.83
C ILE A 43 23.06 5.60 -27.63
N ASN A 44 23.72 6.76 -27.67
CA ASN A 44 25.00 6.98 -28.34
C ASN A 44 25.94 7.74 -27.40
N LEU A 45 27.06 7.15 -27.03
CA LEU A 45 28.13 7.78 -26.26
C LEU A 45 29.28 8.14 -27.20
N SER A 46 29.70 9.41 -27.21
CA SER A 46 30.87 9.87 -27.95
C SER A 46 31.92 10.51 -27.04
N ASN A 47 33.18 10.44 -27.48
CA ASN A 47 34.31 11.13 -26.85
C ASN A 47 34.34 12.62 -27.27
N ALA A 48 35.37 13.36 -26.81
CA ALA A 48 35.55 14.77 -27.15
C ALA A 48 35.82 15.04 -28.64
N GLU A 49 36.22 14.03 -29.41
CA GLU A 49 36.48 14.08 -30.86
C GLU A 49 35.24 13.62 -31.68
N GLU A 50 34.06 13.61 -31.05
CA GLU A 50 32.78 13.10 -31.57
C GLU A 50 32.80 11.64 -32.06
N THR A 51 33.83 10.88 -31.72
CA THR A 51 33.96 9.46 -32.07
C THR A 51 33.07 8.62 -31.16
N CYS A 52 32.25 7.74 -31.76
CA CYS A 52 31.34 6.85 -31.04
C CYS A 52 32.12 5.78 -30.24
N VAL A 53 31.96 5.78 -28.92
CA VAL A 53 32.58 4.83 -27.98
C VAL A 53 31.64 3.67 -27.67
N PHE A 54 30.34 3.95 -27.51
CA PHE A 54 29.34 2.93 -27.25
C PHE A 54 27.99 3.33 -27.83
N LYS A 55 27.27 2.36 -28.41
CA LYS A 55 25.95 2.59 -28.99
C LYS A 55 25.07 1.37 -28.78
N CYS A 56 23.85 1.58 -28.30
CA CYS A 56 22.84 0.52 -28.16
C CYS A 56 21.43 1.06 -28.42
N SER A 57 20.49 0.13 -28.57
CA SER A 57 19.06 0.41 -28.52
C SER A 57 18.52 -0.15 -27.21
N VAL A 58 17.77 0.65 -26.46
CA VAL A 58 17.07 0.22 -25.25
C VAL A 58 15.58 0.18 -25.54
N SER A 59 15.00 -1.01 -25.57
CA SER A 59 13.57 -1.28 -25.76
C SER A 59 12.95 -1.89 -24.50
N ARG A 60 11.69 -2.30 -24.59
CA ARG A 60 10.98 -3.07 -23.55
C ARG A 60 11.79 -4.30 -23.09
N ASP A 61 12.32 -5.05 -24.06
CA ASP A 61 12.99 -6.34 -23.85
C ASP A 61 14.48 -6.20 -23.44
N THR A 62 15.02 -4.98 -23.42
CA THR A 62 16.40 -4.76 -22.96
C THR A 62 16.49 -4.87 -21.45
N GLU A 63 17.29 -5.83 -20.97
CA GLU A 63 17.67 -5.95 -19.57
C GLU A 63 18.45 -4.71 -19.12
N CYS A 64 17.83 -3.89 -18.28
CA CYS A 64 18.47 -2.70 -17.72
C CYS A 64 17.78 -2.26 -16.43
N SER A 65 18.55 -1.63 -15.52
CA SER A 65 18.08 -1.25 -14.19
C SER A 65 18.79 -0.02 -13.64
N ARG A 66 18.14 0.64 -12.68
CA ARG A 66 18.72 1.75 -11.91
C ARG A 66 19.70 1.20 -10.87
N VAL A 67 20.88 1.81 -10.79
CA VAL A 67 21.90 1.49 -9.78
C VAL A 67 22.15 2.74 -8.93
N GLY A 68 21.75 2.69 -7.65
CA GLY A 68 21.91 3.81 -6.72
C GLY A 68 21.10 5.07 -7.10
N LYS A 69 21.69 6.26 -6.94
CA LYS A 69 21.02 7.56 -7.17
C LYS A 69 21.39 8.24 -8.50
N GLN A 70 22.39 7.74 -9.22
CA GLN A 70 23.01 8.46 -10.34
C GLN A 70 23.57 7.53 -11.43
N SER A 71 23.20 6.24 -11.43
CA SER A 71 23.74 5.27 -12.37
C SER A 71 22.66 4.33 -12.94
N PHE A 72 22.93 3.79 -14.13
CA PHE A 72 22.03 2.92 -14.87
C PHE A 72 22.82 1.80 -15.52
N ILE A 73 22.44 0.54 -15.28
CA ILE A 73 23.08 -0.63 -15.90
C ILE A 73 22.25 -1.12 -17.08
N ILE A 74 22.90 -1.49 -18.18
CA ILE A 74 22.31 -2.07 -19.39
C ILE A 74 23.07 -3.35 -19.71
N THR A 75 22.36 -4.46 -19.84
CA THR A 75 22.91 -5.78 -20.17
C THR A 75 22.59 -6.12 -21.62
N LEU A 76 23.63 -6.51 -22.37
CA LEU A 76 23.57 -6.82 -23.81
C LEU A 76 24.28 -8.16 -24.03
N GLY A 77 23.51 -9.24 -23.96
CA GLY A 77 24.07 -10.60 -23.93
C GLY A 77 24.87 -10.84 -22.65
N CYS A 78 26.11 -11.32 -22.78
CA CYS A 78 27.01 -11.57 -21.64
C CYS A 78 27.74 -10.33 -21.10
N ASN A 79 27.52 -9.14 -21.68
CA ASN A 79 28.21 -7.91 -21.29
C ASN A 79 27.24 -6.92 -20.66
N SER A 80 27.59 -6.36 -19.50
CA SER A 80 26.86 -5.27 -18.86
C SER A 80 27.65 -3.97 -18.91
N VAL A 81 26.98 -2.86 -19.18
CA VAL A 81 27.57 -1.52 -19.09
C VAL A 81 26.84 -0.69 -18.05
N LEU A 82 27.60 0.00 -17.20
CA LEU A 82 27.09 0.90 -16.17
C LEU A 82 27.38 2.35 -16.59
N LEU A 83 26.31 3.08 -16.88
CA LEU A 83 26.32 4.53 -17.10
C LEU A 83 26.31 5.24 -15.75
N GLN A 84 27.22 6.19 -15.52
CA GLN A 84 27.22 7.05 -14.34
C GLN A 84 27.09 8.52 -14.76
N PHE A 85 26.06 9.20 -14.28
CA PHE A 85 25.73 10.58 -14.60
C PHE A 85 26.45 11.56 -13.66
N THR A 86 26.61 12.83 -14.09
CA THR A 86 27.30 13.84 -13.26
C THR A 86 26.47 14.26 -12.05
N SER A 87 25.14 14.17 -12.15
CA SER A 87 24.22 14.50 -11.07
C SER A 87 22.97 13.59 -11.03
N PRO A 88 22.31 13.45 -9.87
CA PRO A 88 21.02 12.78 -9.77
C PRO A 88 19.91 13.43 -10.61
N ALA A 89 20.02 14.73 -10.91
CA ALA A 89 19.05 15.45 -11.75
C ALA A 89 19.16 15.01 -13.23
N GLU A 90 20.37 14.92 -13.77
CA GLU A 90 20.60 14.37 -15.12
C GLU A 90 20.16 12.92 -15.23
N PHE A 91 20.53 12.08 -14.25
CA PHE A 91 20.07 10.70 -14.18
C PHE A 91 18.53 10.61 -14.19
N SER A 92 17.84 11.48 -13.44
CA SER A 92 16.37 11.48 -13.41
C SER A 92 15.76 11.85 -14.76
N SER A 93 16.30 12.86 -15.44
CA SER A 93 15.88 13.25 -16.80
C SER A 93 16.12 12.12 -17.81
N PHE A 94 17.28 11.46 -17.76
CA PHE A 94 17.58 10.29 -18.59
C PHE A 94 16.62 9.12 -18.32
N TYR A 95 16.40 8.78 -17.04
CA TYR A 95 15.53 7.68 -16.63
C TYR A 95 14.08 7.90 -17.08
N ASN A 96 13.59 9.14 -17.01
CA ASN A 96 12.26 9.52 -17.50
C ASN A 96 12.14 9.41 -19.02
N LEU A 97 13.19 9.70 -19.80
CA LEU A 97 13.20 9.45 -21.25
C LEU A 97 13.13 7.95 -21.57
N LEU A 98 13.86 7.11 -20.84
CA LEU A 98 13.82 5.66 -21.04
C LEU A 98 12.48 5.05 -20.64
N LYS A 99 11.81 5.53 -19.59
CA LYS A 99 10.45 5.11 -19.23
C LYS A 99 9.50 5.19 -20.42
N ASN A 100 9.48 6.34 -21.10
CA ASN A 100 8.59 6.57 -22.24
C ASN A 100 8.83 5.59 -23.41
N CYS A 101 10.06 5.09 -23.59
CA CYS A 101 10.43 4.20 -24.70
C CYS A 101 10.32 2.70 -24.36
N ARG A 102 10.46 2.32 -23.08
CA ARG A 102 10.39 0.93 -22.62
C ARG A 102 8.96 0.46 -22.33
N GLY A 103 7.96 1.07 -22.97
CA GLY A 103 6.55 0.81 -22.67
C GLY A 103 6.15 1.12 -21.21
N HIS A 104 6.88 1.97 -20.48
CA HIS A 104 6.36 2.56 -19.24
C HIS A 104 5.47 3.78 -19.52
N SER A 105 5.21 4.09 -20.81
CA SER A 105 3.85 4.34 -21.26
C SER A 105 3.00 3.06 -21.09
N GLY A 106 2.84 2.61 -19.85
CA GLY A 106 1.67 1.80 -19.54
C GLY A 106 0.46 2.64 -19.93
N GLU A 107 -0.57 2.00 -20.49
CA GLU A 107 -1.90 2.58 -20.39
C GLU A 107 -2.10 2.97 -18.93
N GLN A 108 -2.46 4.24 -18.67
CA GLN A 108 -2.62 4.74 -17.32
C GLN A 108 -3.66 3.88 -16.60
N SER A 109 -3.17 2.93 -15.80
CA SER A 109 -4.02 2.03 -15.07
C SER A 109 -4.67 2.82 -13.95
N VAL A 110 -5.91 2.45 -13.60
CA VAL A 110 -6.66 3.10 -12.52
C VAL A 110 -5.85 3.10 -11.21
N PHE A 111 -4.96 2.11 -11.02
CA PHE A 111 -3.99 2.08 -9.94
C PHE A 111 -2.89 3.15 -10.08
N SER A 112 -2.23 3.24 -11.24
CA SER A 112 -1.15 4.21 -11.48
C SER A 112 -1.64 5.67 -11.43
N ASP A 113 -2.89 5.93 -11.80
CA ASP A 113 -3.48 7.28 -11.73
C ASP A 113 -3.74 7.73 -10.30
N ARG A 114 -4.03 6.80 -9.38
CA ARG A 114 -4.45 7.11 -8.01
C ARG A 114 -3.36 6.94 -6.95
N THR A 115 -2.25 6.28 -7.29
CA THR A 115 -1.17 5.89 -6.35
C THR A 115 0.19 6.35 -6.88
N GLU A 116 0.97 7.04 -6.05
CA GLU A 116 2.33 7.41 -6.42
C GLU A 116 3.27 6.20 -6.50
N GLU A 117 4.15 6.18 -7.50
CA GLU A 117 5.05 5.06 -7.80
C GLU A 117 5.95 4.69 -6.60
N SER A 118 6.44 5.69 -5.85
CA SER A 118 7.23 5.50 -4.63
C SER A 118 6.46 4.74 -3.55
N SER A 119 5.20 5.12 -3.29
CA SER A 119 4.33 4.47 -2.33
C SER A 119 3.97 3.05 -2.77
N ALA A 120 3.61 2.87 -4.05
CA ALA A 120 3.31 1.56 -4.62
C ALA A 120 4.47 0.57 -4.49
N VAL A 121 5.70 1.01 -4.76
CA VAL A 121 6.90 0.17 -4.62
C VAL A 121 7.10 -0.26 -3.16
N GLN A 122 6.97 0.67 -2.20
CA GLN A 122 7.12 0.35 -0.77
C GLN A 122 6.03 -0.61 -0.27
N TYR A 123 4.78 -0.43 -0.72
CA TYR A 123 3.66 -1.31 -0.42
C TYR A 123 3.89 -2.75 -0.90
N PHE A 124 4.17 -2.93 -2.19
CA PHE A 124 4.41 -4.27 -2.73
C PHE A 124 5.70 -4.90 -2.18
N GLN A 125 6.70 -4.11 -1.79
CA GLN A 125 7.85 -4.61 -1.03
C GLN A 125 7.46 -5.10 0.36
N PHE A 126 6.59 -4.37 1.09
CA PHE A 126 6.11 -4.78 2.40
C PHE A 126 5.34 -6.12 2.35
N TYR A 127 4.41 -6.26 1.40
CA TYR A 127 3.65 -7.50 1.20
C TYR A 127 4.46 -8.66 0.60
N GLY A 128 5.62 -8.36 -0.02
CA GLY A 128 6.58 -9.35 -0.49
C GLY A 128 7.37 -10.07 0.62
N TYR A 129 7.28 -9.67 1.88
CA TYR A 129 7.93 -10.36 3.00
C TYR A 129 7.05 -11.50 3.57
N LEU A 130 7.60 -12.71 3.62
CA LEU A 130 6.95 -13.88 4.23
C LEU A 130 6.53 -13.66 5.69
N SER A 131 7.27 -12.83 6.45
CA SER A 131 6.93 -12.49 7.84
C SER A 131 5.63 -11.69 7.95
N GLN A 132 5.30 -10.82 6.98
CA GLN A 132 4.04 -10.08 6.99
C GLN A 132 2.87 -10.99 6.61
N GLN A 133 3.06 -11.89 5.64
CA GLN A 133 2.09 -12.94 5.33
C GLN A 133 1.85 -13.85 6.53
N GLN A 134 2.92 -14.21 7.28
CA GLN A 134 2.81 -14.99 8.50
C GLN A 134 2.00 -14.26 9.57
N ASN A 135 2.27 -12.97 9.83
CA ASN A 135 1.51 -12.16 10.79
C ASN A 135 0.00 -12.20 10.48
N MET A 136 -0.36 -12.06 9.20
CA MET A 136 -1.75 -12.14 8.74
C MET A 136 -2.36 -13.55 8.87
N MET A 137 -1.61 -14.60 8.56
CA MET A 137 -2.09 -16.00 8.66
C MET A 137 -2.17 -16.50 10.11
N GLN A 138 -1.36 -15.97 11.03
CA GLN A 138 -1.40 -16.31 12.45
C GLN A 138 -2.58 -15.66 13.20
N ASP A 139 -3.21 -14.63 12.63
CA ASP A 139 -4.52 -14.18 13.08
C ASP A 139 -5.56 -15.26 12.74
N TYR A 140 -5.86 -16.10 13.74
CA TYR A 140 -6.81 -17.20 13.64
C TYR A 140 -8.26 -16.72 13.53
N VAL A 141 -8.60 -15.55 14.10
CA VAL A 141 -9.94 -14.97 13.99
C VAL A 141 -10.19 -14.58 12.53
N ARG A 142 -9.25 -13.85 11.90
CA ARG A 142 -9.25 -13.58 10.46
C ARG A 142 -9.28 -14.88 9.65
N THR A 143 -8.21 -15.67 9.70
CA THR A 143 -7.98 -16.77 8.75
C THR A 143 -9.01 -17.88 8.90
N GLY A 144 -9.37 -18.24 10.14
CA GLY A 144 -10.41 -19.21 10.42
C GLY A 144 -11.81 -18.73 10.02
N THR A 145 -12.13 -17.43 10.11
CA THR A 145 -13.44 -16.92 9.70
C THR A 145 -13.59 -16.91 8.18
N TYR A 146 -12.54 -16.54 7.43
CA TYR A 146 -12.51 -16.70 5.99
C TYR A 146 -12.70 -18.15 5.56
N GLN A 147 -11.98 -19.10 6.19
CA GLN A 147 -12.15 -20.52 5.90
C GLN A 147 -13.58 -21.01 6.18
N ARG A 148 -14.15 -20.65 7.33
CA ARG A 148 -15.56 -20.99 7.67
C ARG A 148 -16.53 -20.41 6.66
N ALA A 149 -16.41 -19.12 6.32
CA ALA A 149 -17.28 -18.46 5.36
C ALA A 149 -17.30 -19.17 3.99
N ILE A 150 -16.12 -19.53 3.48
CA ILE A 150 -15.94 -20.22 2.20
C ILE A 150 -16.48 -21.65 2.25
N LEU A 151 -16.09 -22.45 3.26
CA LEU A 151 -16.48 -23.86 3.36
C LEU A 151 -17.96 -24.06 3.72
N GLN A 152 -18.54 -23.22 4.59
CA GLN A 152 -19.96 -23.31 4.94
C GLN A 152 -20.88 -22.88 3.79
N ASN A 153 -20.36 -22.10 2.83
CA ASN A 153 -21.07 -21.72 1.61
C ASN A 153 -20.50 -22.43 0.38
N HIS A 154 -20.05 -23.69 0.51
CA HIS A 154 -19.42 -24.42 -0.58
C HIS A 154 -20.24 -24.47 -1.88
N THR A 155 -21.56 -24.30 -1.86
CA THR A 155 -22.39 -24.19 -3.08
C THR A 155 -22.06 -22.97 -3.95
N ASP A 156 -21.50 -21.92 -3.36
CA ASP A 156 -21.07 -20.70 -4.06
C ASP A 156 -19.66 -20.84 -4.67
N PHE A 157 -18.95 -21.94 -4.37
CA PHE A 157 -17.60 -22.24 -4.84
C PHE A 157 -17.53 -23.51 -5.68
N LYS A 158 -18.33 -24.53 -5.36
CA LYS A 158 -18.29 -25.83 -6.03
C LYS A 158 -18.57 -25.71 -7.53
N ASP A 159 -17.65 -26.25 -8.33
CA ASP A 159 -17.65 -26.22 -9.79
C ASP A 159 -17.65 -24.79 -10.39
N LYS A 160 -17.32 -23.76 -9.58
CA LYS A 160 -17.27 -22.35 -9.97
C LYS A 160 -15.87 -21.87 -10.37
N VAL A 161 -15.85 -20.73 -11.05
CA VAL A 161 -14.63 -19.94 -11.31
C VAL A 161 -14.52 -18.84 -10.27
N VAL A 162 -13.35 -18.74 -9.64
CA VAL A 162 -13.04 -17.82 -8.55
C VAL A 162 -11.93 -16.87 -8.96
N LEU A 163 -12.01 -15.60 -8.55
CA LEU A 163 -10.89 -14.65 -8.57
C LEU A 163 -10.50 -14.31 -7.13
N ASP A 164 -9.24 -14.51 -6.78
CA ASP A 164 -8.64 -14.10 -5.50
C ASP A 164 -7.77 -12.86 -5.76
N VAL A 165 -8.17 -11.71 -5.18
CA VAL A 165 -7.57 -10.39 -5.47
C VAL A 165 -6.60 -10.00 -4.35
N GLY A 166 -5.32 -9.89 -4.69
CA GLY A 166 -4.24 -9.70 -3.71
C GLY A 166 -4.06 -10.97 -2.88
N CYS A 167 -3.87 -12.10 -3.55
CA CYS A 167 -3.93 -13.42 -2.91
C CYS A 167 -2.82 -13.65 -1.87
N GLY A 168 -1.76 -12.84 -1.87
CA GLY A 168 -0.62 -12.99 -0.95
C GLY A 168 0.02 -14.36 -1.09
N SER A 169 0.02 -15.14 -0.01
CA SER A 169 0.47 -16.54 -0.01
C SER A 169 -0.45 -17.52 -0.76
N GLY A 170 -1.62 -17.08 -1.23
CA GLY A 170 -2.65 -17.89 -1.86
C GLY A 170 -3.62 -18.57 -0.89
N ILE A 171 -3.59 -18.23 0.41
CA ILE A 171 -4.37 -18.93 1.46
C ILE A 171 -5.88 -19.00 1.17
N LEU A 172 -6.48 -17.92 0.64
CA LEU A 172 -7.91 -17.90 0.28
C LEU A 172 -8.21 -18.74 -0.96
N SER A 173 -7.31 -18.74 -1.96
CA SER A 173 -7.35 -19.64 -3.10
C SER A 173 -7.33 -21.12 -2.70
N PHE A 174 -6.55 -21.50 -1.67
CA PHE A 174 -6.60 -22.86 -1.13
C PHE A 174 -7.95 -23.19 -0.49
N PHE A 175 -8.57 -22.27 0.25
CA PHE A 175 -9.92 -22.48 0.81
C PHE A 175 -10.98 -22.61 -0.28
N ALA A 176 -10.89 -21.81 -1.35
CA ALA A 176 -11.78 -21.94 -2.51
C ALA A 176 -11.62 -23.30 -3.22
N ALA A 177 -10.38 -23.79 -3.37
CA ALA A 177 -10.10 -25.12 -3.91
C ALA A 177 -10.64 -26.25 -3.00
N GLN A 178 -10.53 -26.10 -1.67
CA GLN A 178 -11.14 -27.01 -0.67
C GLN A 178 -12.67 -27.04 -0.76
N ALA A 179 -13.31 -25.89 -1.02
CA ALA A 179 -14.76 -25.78 -1.25
C ALA A 179 -15.21 -26.35 -2.63
N GLY A 180 -14.28 -26.84 -3.44
CA GLY A 180 -14.56 -27.49 -4.73
C GLY A 180 -14.55 -26.56 -5.94
N ALA A 181 -13.88 -25.42 -5.89
CA ALA A 181 -13.70 -24.54 -7.06
C ALA A 181 -13.14 -25.31 -8.27
N ARG A 182 -13.75 -25.08 -9.44
CA ARG A 182 -13.30 -25.62 -10.73
C ARG A 182 -11.98 -24.99 -11.14
N LYS A 183 -11.90 -23.66 -10.99
CA LYS A 183 -10.72 -22.86 -11.32
C LYS A 183 -10.65 -21.65 -10.41
N VAL A 184 -9.44 -21.29 -9.97
CA VAL A 184 -9.14 -20.09 -9.18
C VAL A 184 -8.05 -19.31 -9.90
N TYR A 185 -8.29 -18.04 -10.18
CA TYR A 185 -7.28 -17.10 -10.63
C TYR A 185 -6.80 -16.29 -9.43
N ALA A 186 -5.53 -16.47 -9.06
CA ALA A 186 -4.95 -15.87 -7.86
C ALA A 186 -4.02 -14.72 -8.28
N VAL A 187 -4.52 -13.48 -8.20
CA VAL A 187 -3.82 -12.29 -8.67
C VAL A 187 -3.02 -11.67 -7.51
N GLU A 188 -1.72 -11.50 -7.69
CA GLU A 188 -0.82 -10.92 -6.69
C GLU A 188 0.22 -10.01 -7.36
N ALA A 189 0.37 -8.79 -6.84
CA ALA A 189 1.20 -7.75 -7.47
C ALA A 189 2.63 -7.67 -6.91
N SER A 190 2.86 -8.21 -5.71
CA SER A 190 4.19 -8.32 -5.10
C SER A 190 4.95 -9.56 -5.56
N THR A 191 6.21 -9.68 -5.13
CA THR A 191 7.01 -10.90 -5.31
C THR A 191 6.43 -12.13 -4.60
N MET A 192 5.44 -11.96 -3.70
CA MET A 192 4.77 -13.06 -3.02
C MET A 192 4.07 -14.03 -3.98
N ALA A 193 3.71 -13.58 -5.19
CA ALA A 193 3.20 -14.45 -6.26
C ALA A 193 4.11 -15.66 -6.51
N GLN A 194 5.43 -15.51 -6.44
CA GLN A 194 6.39 -16.61 -6.61
C GLN A 194 6.30 -17.65 -5.49
N HIS A 195 6.01 -17.22 -4.26
CA HIS A 195 5.80 -18.13 -3.13
C HIS A 195 4.42 -18.80 -3.18
N ALA A 196 3.38 -18.10 -3.63
CA ALA A 196 2.07 -18.69 -3.90
C ALA A 196 2.17 -19.81 -4.97
N GLU A 197 2.90 -19.56 -6.06
CA GLU A 197 3.19 -20.55 -7.12
C GLU A 197 3.87 -21.81 -6.55
N VAL A 198 4.88 -21.65 -5.68
CA VAL A 198 5.55 -22.77 -4.98
C VAL A 198 4.57 -23.55 -4.12
N LEU A 199 3.68 -22.88 -3.36
CA LEU A 199 2.67 -23.54 -2.54
C LEU A 199 1.62 -24.27 -3.38
N VAL A 200 1.17 -23.69 -4.49
CA VAL A 200 0.18 -24.30 -5.41
C VAL A 200 0.73 -25.60 -6.01
N ASN A 201 1.99 -25.58 -6.47
CA ASN A 201 2.67 -26.76 -6.99
C ASN A 201 2.91 -27.81 -5.90
N THR A 202 3.38 -27.40 -4.71
CA THR A 202 3.63 -28.32 -3.57
C THR A 202 2.36 -29.02 -3.09
N ASN A 203 1.20 -28.35 -3.15
CA ASN A 203 -0.10 -28.92 -2.78
C ASN A 203 -0.82 -29.60 -3.96
N CYS A 204 -0.15 -29.81 -5.10
CA CYS A 204 -0.69 -30.46 -6.30
C CYS A 204 -1.98 -29.82 -6.84
N LEU A 205 -2.08 -28.49 -6.79
CA LEU A 205 -3.28 -27.73 -7.16
C LEU A 205 -3.15 -26.90 -8.46
N GLY A 206 -2.03 -27.00 -9.19
CA GLY A 206 -1.79 -26.22 -10.43
C GLY A 206 -2.84 -26.37 -11.53
N ASP A 207 -3.53 -27.52 -11.61
CA ASP A 207 -4.65 -27.72 -12.53
C ASP A 207 -5.85 -26.80 -12.21
N ARG A 208 -6.00 -26.40 -10.94
CA ARG A 208 -7.14 -25.62 -10.42
C ARG A 208 -6.78 -24.19 -10.09
N VAL A 209 -5.65 -23.93 -9.44
CA VAL A 209 -5.21 -22.59 -9.02
C VAL A 209 -4.14 -22.11 -9.99
N VAL A 210 -4.39 -20.96 -10.63
CA VAL A 210 -3.45 -20.30 -11.55
C VAL A 210 -3.04 -18.98 -10.91
N VAL A 211 -1.76 -18.85 -10.54
CA VAL A 211 -1.22 -17.60 -10.03
C VAL A 211 -0.94 -16.64 -11.20
N ILE A 212 -1.34 -15.38 -11.06
CA ILE A 212 -1.17 -14.35 -12.09
C ILE A 212 -0.42 -13.18 -11.44
N PRO A 213 0.90 -13.02 -11.70
CA PRO A 213 1.66 -11.91 -11.17
C PRO A 213 1.27 -10.59 -11.85
N GLY A 214 0.80 -9.62 -11.08
CA GLY A 214 0.42 -8.30 -11.55
C GLY A 214 -0.69 -7.64 -10.73
N LYS A 215 -1.02 -6.38 -11.06
CA LYS A 215 -2.13 -5.64 -10.43
C LYS A 215 -3.46 -6.02 -11.08
N VAL A 216 -4.54 -6.14 -10.32
CA VAL A 216 -5.87 -6.52 -10.85
C VAL A 216 -6.42 -5.51 -11.87
N GLU A 217 -5.95 -4.26 -11.82
CA GLU A 217 -6.22 -3.22 -12.81
C GLU A 217 -5.59 -3.52 -14.17
N GLU A 218 -4.42 -4.18 -14.20
CA GLU A 218 -3.51 -4.31 -15.35
C GLU A 218 -3.51 -5.72 -15.98
N VAL A 219 -3.83 -6.76 -15.20
CA VAL A 219 -3.93 -8.14 -15.71
C VAL A 219 -5.20 -8.37 -16.53
N THR A 220 -5.17 -9.42 -17.36
CA THR A 220 -6.34 -9.96 -18.07
C THR A 220 -6.66 -11.36 -17.56
N LEU A 221 -7.95 -11.75 -17.58
CA LEU A 221 -8.41 -13.10 -17.27
C LEU A 221 -9.04 -13.73 -18.53
N PRO A 222 -8.92 -15.06 -18.72
CA PRO A 222 -9.44 -15.73 -19.92
C PRO A 222 -10.96 -15.98 -19.89
N GLU A 223 -11.61 -15.92 -18.71
CA GLU A 223 -13.06 -16.03 -18.57
C GLU A 223 -13.58 -15.16 -17.39
N GLN A 224 -14.88 -14.80 -17.43
CA GLN A 224 -15.54 -14.13 -16.28
C GLN A 224 -15.70 -15.12 -15.11
N VAL A 225 -15.65 -14.60 -13.89
CA VAL A 225 -15.71 -15.39 -12.64
C VAL A 225 -17.09 -15.36 -11.99
N ASP A 226 -17.45 -16.43 -11.28
CA ASP A 226 -18.71 -16.55 -10.53
C ASP A 226 -18.63 -15.85 -9.16
N ILE A 227 -17.44 -15.79 -8.55
CA ILE A 227 -17.22 -15.17 -7.26
C ILE A 227 -15.82 -14.53 -7.19
N ILE A 228 -15.75 -13.34 -6.58
CA ILE A 228 -14.50 -12.69 -6.21
C ILE A 228 -14.32 -12.82 -4.70
N ILE A 229 -13.15 -13.31 -4.28
CA ILE A 229 -12.68 -13.32 -2.90
C ILE A 229 -11.50 -12.35 -2.75
N SER A 230 -11.37 -11.75 -1.57
CA SER A 230 -10.22 -10.92 -1.20
C SER A 230 -10.20 -10.68 0.30
N GLU A 231 -9.05 -10.27 0.80
CA GLU A 231 -8.93 -9.58 2.09
C GLU A 231 -8.40 -8.16 1.81
N PRO A 232 -9.30 -7.18 1.57
CA PRO A 232 -8.94 -5.81 1.23
C PRO A 232 -9.05 -4.82 2.40
N MET A 233 -9.20 -5.28 3.65
CA MET A 233 -9.51 -4.44 4.80
C MET A 233 -8.24 -3.91 5.46
N GLY A 234 -8.08 -2.59 5.45
CA GLY A 234 -7.08 -1.91 6.27
C GLY A 234 -7.63 -1.48 7.64
N TYR A 235 -6.81 -0.79 8.43
CA TYR A 235 -7.29 0.00 9.58
C TYR A 235 -8.48 0.90 9.21
N MET A 236 -9.47 1.01 10.11
CA MET A 236 -10.75 1.69 9.84
C MET A 236 -11.44 1.22 8.55
N LEU A 237 -11.27 -0.05 8.14
CA LEU A 237 -11.71 -0.65 6.88
C LEU A 237 -11.03 -0.10 5.61
N PHE A 238 -10.80 1.22 5.53
CA PHE A 238 -10.44 1.92 4.27
C PHE A 238 -8.95 2.21 4.05
N ASN A 239 -8.09 2.01 5.06
CA ASN A 239 -6.64 2.17 4.91
C ASN A 239 -6.11 1.28 3.76
N GLU A 240 -4.98 1.67 3.15
CA GLU A 240 -4.38 1.01 1.96
C GLU A 240 -5.18 1.09 0.66
N ARG A 241 -6.45 1.52 0.70
CA ARG A 241 -7.30 1.74 -0.49
C ARG A 241 -7.48 0.46 -1.34
N MET A 242 -7.16 -0.72 -0.80
CA MET A 242 -7.25 -2.01 -1.48
C MET A 242 -8.70 -2.37 -1.84
N LEU A 243 -9.68 -1.85 -1.09
CA LEU A 243 -11.10 -1.88 -1.45
C LEU A 243 -11.38 -1.31 -2.85
N GLU A 244 -10.63 -0.32 -3.33
CA GLU A 244 -10.81 0.19 -4.68
C GLU A 244 -10.33 -0.81 -5.75
N SER A 245 -9.27 -1.59 -5.49
CA SER A 245 -8.83 -2.69 -6.34
C SER A 245 -9.85 -3.84 -6.33
N TYR A 246 -10.38 -4.17 -5.16
CA TYR A 246 -11.44 -5.17 -4.98
C TYR A 246 -12.72 -4.80 -5.75
N LEU A 247 -13.13 -3.53 -5.67
CA LEU A 247 -14.28 -3.03 -6.44
C LEU A 247 -13.99 -2.96 -7.95
N HIS A 248 -12.76 -2.64 -8.37
CA HIS A 248 -12.35 -2.65 -9.77
C HIS A 248 -12.38 -4.07 -10.37
N ALA A 249 -12.03 -5.09 -9.58
CA ALA A 249 -12.06 -6.50 -9.99
C ALA A 249 -13.45 -6.96 -10.47
N LYS A 250 -14.54 -6.27 -10.09
CA LYS A 250 -15.89 -6.53 -10.61
C LYS A 250 -16.01 -6.49 -12.14
N LYS A 251 -15.06 -5.88 -12.87
CA LYS A 251 -14.97 -6.00 -14.35
C LYS A 251 -14.96 -7.47 -14.82
N PHE A 252 -14.40 -8.36 -14.02
CA PHE A 252 -14.34 -9.81 -14.28
C PHE A 252 -15.52 -10.60 -13.73
N LEU A 253 -16.41 -10.00 -12.93
CA LEU A 253 -17.52 -10.71 -12.29
C LEU A 253 -18.67 -10.93 -13.29
N LYS A 254 -19.31 -12.11 -13.22
CA LYS A 254 -20.57 -12.36 -13.94
C LYS A 254 -21.70 -11.48 -13.36
N PRO A 255 -22.75 -11.12 -14.12
CA PRO A 255 -23.84 -10.27 -13.62
C PRO A 255 -24.57 -10.78 -12.36
N SER A 256 -24.61 -12.10 -12.16
CA SER A 256 -25.15 -12.76 -10.96
C SER A 256 -24.07 -13.30 -10.02
N GLY A 257 -22.84 -12.81 -10.16
CA GLY A 257 -21.70 -13.27 -9.37
C GLY A 257 -21.67 -12.66 -7.96
N LYS A 258 -20.90 -13.28 -7.07
CA LYS A 258 -20.78 -12.89 -5.66
C LYS A 258 -19.46 -12.22 -5.32
N MET A 259 -19.43 -11.54 -4.17
CA MET A 259 -18.24 -10.94 -3.59
C MET A 259 -18.14 -11.32 -2.11
N PHE A 260 -17.00 -11.85 -1.70
CA PHE A 260 -16.68 -12.26 -0.33
C PHE A 260 -15.41 -11.50 0.13
N PRO A 261 -15.50 -10.55 1.09
CA PRO A 261 -16.70 -10.09 1.80
C PRO A 261 -17.71 -9.35 0.91
N THR A 262 -18.99 -9.39 1.28
CA THR A 262 -20.10 -8.82 0.51
C THR A 262 -20.44 -7.39 0.93
N ILE A 263 -20.40 -7.12 2.23
CA ILE A 263 -20.58 -5.80 2.85
C ILE A 263 -19.53 -5.58 3.93
N GLY A 264 -19.28 -4.32 4.25
CA GLY A 264 -18.47 -3.90 5.39
C GLY A 264 -19.12 -2.73 6.11
N ASP A 265 -19.37 -2.88 7.40
CA ASP A 265 -19.97 -1.89 8.28
C ASP A 265 -18.86 -1.22 9.09
N VAL A 266 -18.83 0.11 9.12
CA VAL A 266 -17.90 0.89 9.95
C VAL A 266 -18.67 1.51 11.09
N HIS A 267 -18.24 1.15 12.30
CA HIS A 267 -18.82 1.62 13.54
C HIS A 267 -17.95 2.71 14.14
N LEU A 268 -18.60 3.66 14.81
CA LEU A 268 -17.92 4.66 15.62
C LEU A 268 -18.69 4.95 16.90
N ALA A 269 -17.95 5.26 17.97
CA ALA A 269 -18.53 5.64 19.27
C ALA A 269 -17.65 6.69 19.99
N PRO A 270 -18.24 7.63 20.75
CA PRO A 270 -17.48 8.53 21.60
C PRO A 270 -16.87 7.76 22.78
N PHE A 271 -15.60 8.05 23.11
CA PHE A 271 -14.91 7.45 24.25
C PHE A 271 -14.39 8.50 25.23
N THR A 272 -14.11 8.05 26.46
CA THR A 272 -13.37 8.80 27.46
C THR A 272 -12.15 8.01 27.89
N ASP A 273 -10.96 8.61 27.78
CA ASP A 273 -9.68 8.03 28.20
C ASP A 273 -8.71 9.19 28.50
N GLU A 274 -8.77 9.66 29.74
CA GLU A 274 -7.92 10.75 30.25
C GLU A 274 -6.42 10.38 30.18
N GLN A 275 -6.09 9.10 30.39
CA GLN A 275 -4.70 8.63 30.41
C GLN A 275 -4.09 8.70 29.01
N LEU A 276 -4.79 8.20 27.99
CA LEU A 276 -4.35 8.28 26.59
C LEU A 276 -4.23 9.74 26.11
N TYR A 277 -5.17 10.59 26.52
CA TYR A 277 -5.16 12.02 26.19
C TYR A 277 -3.95 12.72 26.82
N MET A 278 -3.70 12.49 28.10
CA MET A 278 -2.56 13.07 28.82
C MET A 278 -1.21 12.54 28.34
N GLU A 279 -1.12 11.28 27.90
CA GLU A 279 0.11 10.70 27.34
C GLU A 279 0.65 11.52 26.16
N GLN A 280 -0.23 12.03 25.29
CA GLN A 280 0.17 12.87 24.15
C GLN A 280 0.73 14.23 24.61
N PHE A 281 0.13 14.83 25.65
CA PHE A 281 0.70 16.02 26.29
C PHE A 281 2.03 15.73 26.99
N THR A 282 2.20 14.58 27.63
CA THR A 282 3.47 14.16 28.24
C THR A 282 4.58 14.07 27.20
N LYS A 283 4.32 13.44 26.04
CA LYS A 283 5.26 13.40 24.91
C LYS A 283 5.56 14.80 24.37
N ALA A 284 4.54 15.61 24.14
CA ALA A 284 4.72 16.99 23.65
C ALA A 284 5.51 17.88 24.63
N ASN A 285 5.37 17.65 25.94
CA ASN A 285 6.08 18.40 26.98
C ASN A 285 7.59 18.12 27.00
N PHE A 286 8.12 17.11 26.29
CA PHE A 286 9.55 17.01 26.00
C PHE A 286 10.09 18.31 25.36
N TRP A 287 9.30 18.93 24.47
CA TRP A 287 9.68 20.19 23.83
C TRP A 287 9.52 21.39 24.75
N TYR A 288 8.85 21.28 25.90
CA TYR A 288 8.68 22.38 26.85
C TYR A 288 9.86 22.50 27.83
N GLN A 289 11.07 22.44 27.29
CA GLN A 289 12.32 22.55 28.04
C GLN A 289 13.07 23.84 27.63
N PRO A 290 13.25 24.81 28.56
CA PRO A 290 13.92 26.07 28.26
C PRO A 290 15.46 25.96 28.16
N SER A 291 16.04 24.78 28.42
CA SER A 291 17.50 24.56 28.38
C SER A 291 17.86 23.09 28.17
N PHE A 292 17.30 22.45 27.13
CA PHE A 292 17.73 21.11 26.72
C PHE A 292 19.14 21.20 26.15
N HIS A 293 20.13 20.73 26.90
CA HIS A 293 21.56 20.92 26.59
C HIS A 293 21.96 22.38 26.27
N GLY A 294 21.33 23.35 26.94
CA GLY A 294 21.57 24.79 26.72
C GLY A 294 20.74 25.44 25.61
N VAL A 295 19.79 24.70 25.00
CA VAL A 295 18.90 25.20 23.94
C VAL A 295 17.45 25.23 24.44
N ASP A 296 16.74 26.33 24.20
CA ASP A 296 15.30 26.44 24.45
C ASP A 296 14.52 25.77 23.32
N LEU A 297 13.76 24.71 23.65
CA LEU A 297 12.91 23.99 22.71
C LEU A 297 11.45 24.47 22.71
N SER A 298 11.06 25.34 23.67
CA SER A 298 9.66 25.61 24.04
C SER A 298 8.82 26.17 22.89
N ALA A 299 9.43 26.90 21.96
CA ALA A 299 8.80 27.41 20.75
C ALA A 299 8.19 26.31 19.86
N LEU A 300 8.74 25.09 19.89
CA LEU A 300 8.24 23.95 19.11
C LEU A 300 7.16 23.13 19.83
N ARG A 301 6.88 23.39 21.12
CA ARG A 301 5.85 22.65 21.88
C ARG A 301 4.48 22.70 21.20
N GLY A 302 4.09 23.87 20.66
CA GLY A 302 2.81 24.01 19.94
C GLY A 302 2.73 23.09 18.71
N ALA A 303 3.80 23.06 17.90
CA ALA A 303 3.90 22.18 16.75
C ALA A 303 3.93 20.69 17.15
N ALA A 304 4.59 20.36 18.27
CA ALA A 304 4.62 18.99 18.79
C ALA A 304 3.26 18.53 19.33
N VAL A 305 2.52 19.37 20.08
CA VAL A 305 1.13 19.06 20.47
C VAL A 305 0.28 18.85 19.21
N ASP A 306 0.39 19.75 18.24
CA ASP A 306 -0.26 19.59 16.94
C ASP A 306 0.10 18.26 16.26
N GLU A 307 1.36 17.83 16.29
CA GLU A 307 1.82 16.56 15.71
C GLU A 307 1.34 15.31 16.48
N TYR A 308 1.34 15.35 17.82
CA TYR A 308 0.83 14.23 18.65
C TYR A 308 -0.70 14.13 18.68
N PHE A 309 -1.43 15.24 18.55
CA PHE A 309 -2.90 15.21 18.46
C PHE A 309 -3.41 15.04 17.04
N ARG A 310 -2.61 15.44 16.05
CA ARG A 310 -2.75 14.87 14.73
C ARG A 310 -2.33 13.39 14.81
N GLN A 311 -3.20 12.46 15.28
CA GLN A 311 -2.95 10.99 15.23
C GLN A 311 -3.94 9.92 14.58
N PRO A 312 -4.90 10.18 13.62
CA PRO A 312 -5.11 9.43 12.30
C PRO A 312 -4.55 9.75 10.86
N ILE A 313 -4.94 10.74 10.01
CA ILE A 313 -4.18 11.25 8.81
C ILE A 313 -4.04 12.82 8.60
N VAL A 314 -2.98 13.31 7.89
CA VAL A 314 -2.72 14.71 7.36
C VAL A 314 -3.30 14.97 5.95
N VAL A 315 -3.73 16.22 5.69
CA VAL A 315 -4.43 16.71 4.47
C VAL A 315 -3.51 17.15 3.31
N ARG A 316 -3.78 16.69 2.06
CA ARG A 316 -3.99 17.61 0.91
C ARG A 316 -4.82 17.00 -0.24
N ARG A 317 -6.00 17.59 -0.40
CA ARG A 317 -7.05 17.45 -1.42
C ARG A 317 -6.56 17.15 -2.86
N ILE A 318 -6.94 16.00 -3.43
CA ILE A 318 -7.28 15.78 -4.86
C ILE A 318 -8.15 14.51 -4.99
N LEU A 319 -9.38 14.71 -5.48
CA LEU A 319 -10.33 13.79 -6.14
C LEU A 319 -10.00 12.28 -6.22
N ASN A 320 -10.84 11.43 -5.60
CA ASN A 320 -12.01 10.85 -6.28
C ASN A 320 -12.91 9.94 -5.40
N CYS A 321 -12.51 9.64 -4.16
CA CYS A 321 -13.37 8.95 -3.18
C CYS A 321 -13.40 9.75 -1.87
N MET A 322 -14.62 10.12 -1.45
CA MET A 322 -14.91 10.83 -0.22
C MET A 322 -16.05 10.08 0.47
N ILE A 323 -15.80 9.58 1.68
CA ILE A 323 -16.81 8.86 2.47
C ILE A 323 -17.23 9.78 3.60
N GLU A 324 -18.52 10.08 3.65
CA GLU A 324 -19.12 10.96 4.66
C GLU A 324 -20.00 10.13 5.59
N ILE A 325 -19.63 10.07 6.88
CA ILE A 325 -20.33 9.31 7.92
C ILE A 325 -20.92 10.31 8.92
N PRO A 326 -22.16 10.80 8.71
CA PRO A 326 -22.84 11.62 9.70
C PRO A 326 -23.20 10.77 10.93
N PHE A 327 -23.02 11.34 12.13
CA PHE A 327 -23.30 10.67 13.39
C PHE A 327 -24.11 11.55 14.34
N LYS A 328 -24.91 10.89 15.19
CA LYS A 328 -25.70 11.51 16.25
C LYS A 328 -25.80 10.53 17.41
N PHE A 329 -24.97 10.71 18.42
CA PHE A 329 -24.95 9.89 19.64
C PHE A 329 -25.88 10.49 20.69
N HIS A 330 -26.66 9.63 21.34
CA HIS A 330 -27.34 9.95 22.58
C HIS A 330 -26.43 9.52 23.73
N MET A 331 -26.01 10.47 24.56
CA MET A 331 -24.97 10.23 25.56
C MET A 331 -25.54 9.46 26.75
N MET A 332 -25.02 8.24 26.97
CA MET A 332 -25.47 7.38 28.08
C MET A 332 -24.83 7.75 29.43
N HIS A 333 -23.71 8.48 29.40
CA HIS A 333 -22.92 8.85 30.58
C HIS A 333 -22.52 10.34 30.51
N SER A 334 -22.35 10.96 31.67
CA SER A 334 -21.77 12.30 31.80
C SER A 334 -20.24 12.21 31.91
N GLY A 335 -19.51 13.09 31.22
CA GLY A 335 -18.04 13.12 31.27
C GLY A 335 -17.39 13.89 30.13
N LEU A 336 -16.06 13.84 30.07
CA LEU A 336 -15.28 14.37 28.94
C LEU A 336 -15.23 13.32 27.82
N VAL A 337 -15.72 13.68 26.64
CA VAL A 337 -15.49 12.94 25.40
C VAL A 337 -14.11 13.32 24.88
N HIS A 338 -13.18 12.37 24.94
CA HIS A 338 -11.79 12.52 24.54
C HIS A 338 -11.58 12.25 23.05
N GLY A 339 -12.49 11.53 22.40
CA GLY A 339 -12.34 11.14 21.00
C GLY A 339 -13.48 10.27 20.48
N LEU A 340 -13.29 9.80 19.25
CA LEU A 340 -14.12 8.79 18.60
C LEU A 340 -13.30 7.51 18.39
N ALA A 341 -13.82 6.37 18.82
CA ALA A 341 -13.27 5.04 18.56
C ALA A 341 -13.94 4.45 17.32
N PHE A 342 -13.20 3.66 16.55
CA PHE A 342 -13.60 3.07 15.28
C PHE A 342 -13.24 1.58 15.23
N TRP A 343 -14.17 0.79 14.72
CA TRP A 343 -13.97 -0.60 14.34
C TRP A 343 -14.82 -0.89 13.11
N PHE A 344 -14.64 -2.07 12.52
CA PHE A 344 -15.41 -2.51 11.37
C PHE A 344 -15.77 -3.99 11.45
N ASP A 345 -16.90 -4.33 10.84
CA ASP A 345 -17.36 -5.69 10.67
C ASP A 345 -17.53 -5.95 9.16
N VAL A 346 -17.24 -7.17 8.69
CA VAL A 346 -17.51 -7.57 7.30
C VAL A 346 -18.33 -8.84 7.26
N ALA A 347 -19.30 -8.90 6.35
CA ALA A 347 -20.19 -10.04 6.19
C ALA A 347 -19.98 -10.76 4.85
N PHE A 348 -19.89 -12.08 4.91
CA PHE A 348 -19.83 -13.00 3.79
C PHE A 348 -21.24 -13.55 3.55
N MET A 349 -22.02 -12.91 2.68
CA MET A 349 -23.43 -13.25 2.45
C MET A 349 -23.57 -14.37 1.41
N GLY A 350 -23.29 -15.60 1.84
CA GLY A 350 -23.39 -16.77 0.99
C GLY A 350 -24.82 -17.29 0.81
N SER A 351 -24.99 -18.29 -0.05
CA SER A 351 -26.32 -18.86 -0.37
C SER A 351 -26.86 -19.77 0.73
N MET A 352 -25.99 -20.22 1.64
CA MET A 352 -26.36 -21.12 2.74
C MET A 352 -26.41 -20.36 4.07
N VAL A 353 -25.37 -19.56 4.37
CA VAL A 353 -25.24 -18.79 5.62
C VAL A 353 -24.51 -17.47 5.40
N THR A 354 -24.91 -16.45 6.16
CA THR A 354 -24.10 -15.25 6.35
C THR A 354 -23.11 -15.48 7.48
N VAL A 355 -21.81 -15.31 7.22
CA VAL A 355 -20.76 -15.35 8.24
C VAL A 355 -20.21 -13.94 8.45
N TRP A 356 -19.92 -13.57 9.69
CA TRP A 356 -19.35 -12.27 10.04
C TRP A 356 -17.92 -12.41 10.54
N LEU A 357 -17.04 -11.49 10.13
CA LEU A 357 -15.75 -11.21 10.75
C LEU A 357 -15.84 -9.82 11.38
N SER A 358 -15.75 -9.74 12.70
CA SER A 358 -15.85 -8.50 13.46
C SER A 358 -14.50 -8.08 14.01
N THR A 359 -14.28 -6.76 14.10
CA THR A 359 -13.16 -6.17 14.85
C THR A 359 -13.64 -5.36 16.06
N ALA A 360 -14.90 -5.54 16.46
CA ALA A 360 -15.50 -4.84 17.59
C ALA A 360 -14.72 -5.06 18.90
N PRO A 361 -14.66 -4.06 19.81
CA PRO A 361 -13.97 -4.19 21.10
C PRO A 361 -14.64 -5.18 22.06
N THR A 362 -15.81 -5.73 21.70
CA THR A 362 -16.51 -6.80 22.43
C THR A 362 -16.14 -8.21 21.95
N GLU A 363 -15.41 -8.32 20.83
CA GLU A 363 -15.04 -9.57 20.18
C GLU A 363 -13.55 -9.91 20.42
N PRO A 364 -13.12 -11.17 20.18
CA PRO A 364 -11.72 -11.55 20.31
C PRO A 364 -10.79 -10.69 19.43
N LEU A 365 -9.66 -10.29 20.00
CA LEU A 365 -8.73 -9.36 19.36
C LEU A 365 -8.19 -9.88 18.02
N THR A 366 -8.17 -9.00 17.02
CA THR A 366 -7.58 -9.21 15.69
C THR A 366 -6.36 -8.31 15.51
N HIS A 367 -5.52 -8.58 14.50
CA HIS A 367 -4.36 -7.74 14.17
C HIS A 367 -4.72 -6.32 13.68
N TRP A 368 -5.99 -6.04 13.36
CA TRP A 368 -6.48 -4.69 13.04
C TRP A 368 -6.70 -3.82 14.29
N TYR A 369 -6.87 -4.43 15.47
CA TYR A 369 -7.27 -3.76 16.70
C TYR A 369 -8.51 -2.85 16.49
N GLN A 370 -8.59 -1.75 17.22
CA GLN A 370 -9.53 -0.64 17.00
C GLN A 370 -8.74 0.66 16.89
N VAL A 371 -9.27 1.64 16.14
CA VAL A 371 -8.60 2.93 15.94
C VAL A 371 -9.27 4.00 16.79
N ARG A 372 -8.48 4.84 17.47
CA ARG A 372 -8.99 5.93 18.32
C ARG A 372 -8.50 7.29 17.83
N CYS A 373 -9.45 8.18 17.56
CA CYS A 373 -9.25 9.54 17.08
C CYS A 373 -9.43 10.53 18.25
N LEU A 374 -8.34 11.09 18.80
CA LEU A 374 -8.39 12.07 19.91
C LEU A 374 -8.75 13.49 19.47
N LEU A 375 -9.80 14.07 20.06
CA LEU A 375 -10.11 15.49 19.90
C LEU A 375 -8.99 16.34 20.52
N GLN A 376 -8.59 17.42 19.83
CA GLN A 376 -7.62 18.40 20.36
C GLN A 376 -8.11 19.07 21.66
N SER A 377 -9.43 19.23 21.78
CA SER A 377 -10.12 19.74 22.97
C SER A 377 -11.24 18.78 23.34
N PRO A 378 -11.17 18.08 24.49
CA PRO A 378 -12.23 17.21 24.96
C PRO A 378 -13.54 17.97 25.17
N LEU A 379 -14.66 17.31 24.91
CA LEU A 379 -15.99 17.92 25.03
C LEU A 379 -16.71 17.37 26.25
N PHE A 380 -17.09 18.24 27.17
CA PHE A 380 -17.95 17.84 28.28
C PHE A 380 -19.38 17.61 27.80
N THR A 381 -19.93 16.43 28.09
CA THR A 381 -21.33 16.07 27.83
C THR A 381 -21.98 15.51 29.10
N LYS A 382 -23.30 15.67 29.24
CA LYS A 382 -24.12 15.02 30.28
C LYS A 382 -24.87 13.82 29.70
N ALA A 383 -25.21 12.86 30.55
CA ALA A 383 -26.15 11.81 30.19
C ALA A 383 -27.49 12.43 29.73
N GLY A 384 -28.01 11.98 28.58
CA GLY A 384 -29.16 12.56 27.90
C GLY A 384 -28.83 13.65 26.85
N ASP A 385 -27.61 14.21 26.86
CA ASP A 385 -27.18 15.13 25.80
C ASP A 385 -27.07 14.39 24.45
N THR A 386 -27.02 15.17 23.37
CA THR A 386 -26.80 14.67 22.02
C THR A 386 -25.48 15.21 21.47
N LEU A 387 -24.58 14.31 21.07
CA LEU A 387 -23.33 14.64 20.38
C LEU A 387 -23.47 14.32 18.89
N SER A 388 -23.43 15.33 18.03
CA SER A 388 -23.62 15.17 16.58
C SER A 388 -22.54 15.83 15.75
N GLY A 389 -22.22 15.21 14.63
CA GLY A 389 -21.25 15.71 13.67
C GLY A 389 -21.13 14.81 12.45
N THR A 390 -20.04 14.99 11.71
CA THR A 390 -19.71 14.18 10.54
C THR A 390 -18.27 13.73 10.61
N ALA A 391 -18.01 12.44 10.35
CA ALA A 391 -16.68 11.91 10.06
C ALA A 391 -16.49 11.85 8.54
N LEU A 392 -15.49 12.56 8.02
CA LEU A 392 -15.21 12.70 6.60
C LEU A 392 -13.87 12.05 6.28
N LEU A 393 -13.89 11.02 5.43
CA LEU A 393 -12.73 10.25 5.01
C LEU A 393 -12.38 10.64 3.57
N ILE A 394 -11.20 11.23 3.35
CA ILE A 394 -10.75 11.68 2.01
C ILE A 394 -9.52 10.88 1.59
N ALA A 395 -9.64 10.19 0.45
CA ALA A 395 -8.52 9.51 -0.19
C ALA A 395 -7.48 10.51 -0.74
N ASN A 396 -6.21 10.31 -0.40
CA ASN A 396 -5.08 11.09 -0.93
C ASN A 396 -4.27 10.28 -1.94
N LYS A 397 -3.63 10.98 -2.89
CA LYS A 397 -2.43 10.48 -3.57
C LYS A 397 -1.25 10.73 -2.62
N SER A 398 -0.52 9.68 -2.25
CA SER A 398 0.42 9.72 -1.14
C SER A 398 1.79 10.30 -1.51
N SER A 399 1.89 11.63 -1.55
CA SER A 399 3.18 12.32 -1.63
C SER A 399 3.74 12.59 -0.23
N SER A 400 4.89 12.01 0.13
CA SER A 400 5.68 12.54 1.24
C SER A 400 7.19 12.38 1.03
N SER A 401 7.85 13.51 0.79
CA SER A 401 9.31 13.65 0.78
C SER A 401 9.88 13.71 2.20
N SER A 402 9.51 12.77 3.06
CA SER A 402 9.93 12.70 4.48
C SER A 402 10.64 11.37 4.77
N SER A 403 11.97 11.46 4.88
CA SER A 403 12.91 10.35 4.88
C SER A 403 13.09 9.66 6.23
N ASN A 404 12.00 9.21 6.87
CA ASN A 404 12.06 8.40 8.10
C ASN A 404 11.60 6.95 7.82
N GLN A 405 12.49 5.99 8.12
CA GLN A 405 12.39 4.57 7.74
C GLN A 405 11.52 3.71 8.68
N GLN A 406 10.36 4.19 9.13
CA GLN A 406 9.42 3.40 9.93
C GLN A 406 8.02 3.44 9.30
N GLN A 407 7.42 2.25 9.20
CA GLN A 407 6.14 1.89 8.55
C GLN A 407 5.22 3.07 8.22
N GLN A 408 5.19 3.48 6.94
CA GLN A 408 4.24 4.48 6.44
C GLN A 408 3.02 3.77 5.83
N ASN A 409 1.93 3.76 6.58
CA ASN A 409 0.63 3.28 6.13
C ASN A 409 -0.05 4.31 5.20
N TYR A 410 -0.96 3.85 4.34
CA TYR A 410 -1.63 4.66 3.31
C TYR A 410 -2.63 5.65 3.89
N PRO A 411 -2.41 6.97 3.75
CA PRO A 411 -3.19 7.94 4.48
C PRO A 411 -4.62 8.19 3.95
N VAL A 412 -5.66 7.72 4.67
CA VAL A 412 -7.08 8.16 4.57
C VAL A 412 -7.35 9.37 5.48
N THR A 413 -7.57 10.57 4.94
CA THR A 413 -7.72 11.79 5.77
C THR A 413 -9.03 11.80 6.56
N ASN A 414 -8.96 11.83 7.89
CA ASN A 414 -10.11 11.96 8.77
C ASN A 414 -10.34 13.43 9.18
N GLN A 415 -11.46 14.02 8.76
CA GLN A 415 -11.94 15.34 9.22
C GLN A 415 -13.28 15.20 9.96
N PHE A 416 -13.41 15.89 11.09
CA PHE A 416 -14.58 15.85 11.96
C PHE A 416 -15.19 17.23 12.13
N THR A 417 -16.39 17.44 11.63
CA THR A 417 -17.15 18.69 11.84
C THR A 417 -18.19 18.48 12.94
N MET A 418 -18.01 19.17 14.07
CA MET A 418 -18.99 19.23 15.17
C MET A 418 -19.34 20.69 15.46
N GLY A 419 -20.40 21.19 14.81
CA GLY A 419 -20.94 22.55 15.03
C GLY A 419 -20.00 23.72 14.69
N GLY A 420 -18.86 23.46 14.03
CA GLY A 420 -17.80 24.42 13.77
C GLY A 420 -16.81 23.94 12.70
N PRO A 421 -15.66 24.62 12.51
CA PRO A 421 -14.66 24.24 11.51
C PRO A 421 -14.10 22.83 11.74
N ALA A 422 -13.65 22.19 10.66
CA ALA A 422 -13.25 20.78 10.66
C ALA A 422 -12.01 20.48 11.53
N ILE A 423 -12.12 19.46 12.37
CA ILE A 423 -11.08 18.95 13.28
C ILE A 423 -10.39 17.74 12.62
N SER A 424 -9.06 17.76 12.46
CA SER A 424 -8.28 16.73 11.74
C SER A 424 -7.29 16.03 12.67
N MET A 425 -6.98 14.75 12.44
CA MET A 425 -6.18 13.91 13.34
C MET A 425 -5.29 12.90 12.51
N ALA A 426 -3.89 12.77 12.56
CA ALA A 426 -2.72 12.06 11.80
C ALA A 426 -1.66 10.93 12.33
N SER A 427 -1.92 9.61 12.41
CA SER A 427 -1.33 8.51 13.28
C SER A 427 0.09 7.95 13.08
N PRO A 428 0.58 7.30 14.17
CA PRO A 428 1.31 6.03 14.11
C PRO A 428 0.93 4.99 15.20
N MET A 429 0.61 3.74 14.80
CA MET A 429 0.80 2.57 15.67
C MET A 429 2.23 2.04 15.49
N ALA A 430 3.19 2.60 16.23
CA ALA A 430 4.47 1.96 16.41
C ALA A 430 4.32 0.89 17.52
N ILE A 431 4.60 -0.37 17.21
CA ILE A 431 4.77 -1.42 18.22
C ILE A 431 6.25 -1.42 18.63
N PRO A 432 6.66 -0.78 19.74
CA PRO A 432 7.95 -1.07 20.32
C PRO A 432 7.96 -2.54 20.76
N SER A 433 9.04 -3.26 20.49
CA SER A 433 9.16 -4.72 20.68
C SER A 433 9.18 -5.19 22.15
N ASN A 434 8.71 -4.38 23.09
CA ASN A 434 8.54 -4.68 24.51
C ASN A 434 7.46 -3.77 25.13
N THR A 435 6.20 -4.21 25.19
CA THR A 435 5.19 -3.59 26.09
C THR A 435 4.23 -4.66 26.59
N LEU A 436 3.96 -4.64 27.91
CA LEU A 436 3.11 -5.62 28.59
C LEU A 436 1.65 -5.53 28.13
N HIS A 437 1.06 -6.69 27.84
CA HIS A 437 -0.36 -6.80 27.57
C HIS A 437 -1.16 -6.69 28.88
N TYR A 438 -2.05 -5.71 28.95
CA TYR A 438 -3.19 -5.73 29.88
C TYR A 438 -4.45 -6.02 29.08
N GLY A 439 -4.98 -7.23 29.21
CA GLY A 439 -6.36 -7.52 28.86
C GLY A 439 -7.29 -7.17 30.00
N SER A 440 -8.51 -6.79 29.66
CA SER A 440 -9.69 -6.83 30.52
C SER A 440 -10.60 -7.95 30.04
#